data_AF-A0A813IFW0-F1
#
_entry.id   AF-A0A813IFW0-F1
#
_cell.length_a   1.000
_cell.length_b   1.000
_cell.length_c   1.000
_cell.angle_alpha   90.00
_cell.angle_beta   90.00
_cell.angle_gamma   90.00
#
_symmetry.space_group_name_H-M   'P 1'
#
loop_
_entity.id
_entity.type
_entity.pdbx_description
1 polymer ?
#
loop_
_entity_poly.entity_id
_entity_poly.type
_entity_poly.pdbx_seq_one_letter_code
_entity_poly.pdbx_strand_id
1 'polypeptide(L)'
;AVRTLRISLRAVDSPSGSQHPLLAMAMRKKKVKRNKKGGIKKGDKIHGQKKGKKGEAAAYVTRAQALAKLSVPLADFRKLCILKGIYPRDPKKKSAGNDKTYYHQKDIAFLRHEPLLNKFFELKTFMKKFKRLIGRREIKTAKGLEDRKPTYTLNHLVRERYPSFDDAIRDLDDAVSMLALFQSLSADQARDIPAEAINEATRLYQEFQLYVIRAQALRKVFASIKGYYFQAEIMGQTVTWLAPHQFAQELPPEVDFRVMLTFLEFYRAMVKFVNFRLYADLGLSYPPKRNIKSDSGSAEVAALELEMKE
;
A
#
# COMPACT_ATOMS: atom_id res chain seq x y z
N ALA A 1 11.61 19.51 -79.48
CA ALA A 1 10.82 18.28 -79.31
C ALA A 1 9.58 18.64 -78.50
N VAL A 2 8.43 19.00 -79.08
CA VAL A 2 7.38 18.10 -79.64
C VAL A 2 6.93 17.09 -78.57
N ARG A 3 5.67 16.89 -78.16
CA ARG A 3 4.29 17.43 -78.30
C ARG A 3 3.53 16.73 -77.15
N THR A 4 2.77 17.40 -76.28
CA THR A 4 1.31 17.63 -76.31
C THR A 4 0.38 16.40 -76.48
N LEU A 5 -0.70 16.41 -75.66
CA LEU A 5 -2.07 15.82 -75.81
C LEU A 5 -2.39 14.60 -74.92
N ARG A 6 -3.23 14.73 -73.87
CA ARG A 6 -4.72 14.91 -73.77
C ARG A 6 -5.55 13.63 -73.99
N ILE A 7 -6.15 13.17 -72.88
CA ILE A 7 -7.59 12.88 -72.65
C ILE A 7 -8.35 11.99 -73.67
N SER A 8 -8.88 10.83 -73.23
CA SER A 8 -10.32 10.56 -72.99
C SER A 8 -10.80 9.11 -73.22
N LEU A 9 -11.68 8.66 -72.30
CA LEU A 9 -12.90 7.84 -72.48
C LEU A 9 -12.88 6.33 -72.86
N ARG A 10 -13.31 5.54 -71.86
CA ARG A 10 -14.39 4.50 -71.83
C ARG A 10 -14.39 3.34 -72.84
N ALA A 11 -14.40 2.11 -72.30
CA ALA A 11 -15.52 1.14 -72.33
C ALA A 11 -15.17 -0.05 -71.41
N VAL A 12 -15.96 -0.33 -70.37
CA VAL A 12 -16.95 -1.44 -70.28
C VAL A 12 -16.34 -2.82 -70.51
N ASP A 13 -16.17 -3.60 -69.43
CA ASP A 13 -16.71 -4.95 -69.35
C ASP A 13 -16.62 -5.52 -67.92
N SER A 14 -17.77 -5.93 -67.41
CA SER A 14 -17.90 -6.89 -66.30
C SER A 14 -18.30 -8.23 -66.92
N PRO A 15 -17.85 -9.35 -66.36
CA PRO A 15 -18.86 -10.23 -65.79
C PRO A 15 -18.46 -10.82 -64.42
N SER A 16 -19.43 -10.74 -63.52
CA SER A 16 -19.84 -11.74 -62.53
C SER A 16 -18.92 -12.94 -62.27
N GLY A 17 -18.58 -13.15 -60.99
CA GLY A 17 -18.00 -14.41 -60.52
C GLY A 17 -17.79 -14.43 -59.00
N SER A 18 -18.88 -14.43 -58.25
CA SER A 18 -18.88 -14.73 -56.82
C SER A 18 -18.34 -16.14 -56.56
N GLN A 19 -17.31 -16.29 -55.72
CA GLN A 19 -17.11 -17.51 -54.94
C GLN A 19 -16.18 -17.30 -53.72
N HIS A 20 -16.81 -17.52 -52.57
CA HIS A 20 -16.33 -17.54 -51.18
C HIS A 20 -14.90 -18.04 -50.92
N PRO A 21 -14.09 -17.35 -50.08
CA PRO A 21 -12.82 -17.85 -49.55
C PRO A 21 -12.99 -18.79 -48.32
N LEU A 22 -14.06 -19.60 -48.29
CA LEU A 22 -14.31 -20.56 -47.19
C LEU A 22 -13.78 -21.98 -47.45
N LEU A 23 -13.30 -22.28 -48.67
CA LEU A 23 -12.81 -23.62 -49.01
C LEU A 23 -11.31 -23.84 -48.73
N ALA A 24 -10.53 -22.79 -48.49
CA ALA A 24 -9.09 -22.89 -48.18
C ALA A 24 -8.79 -23.23 -46.70
N MET A 25 -9.81 -23.30 -45.83
CA MET A 25 -9.66 -23.64 -44.41
C MET A 25 -9.87 -25.12 -44.07
N ALA A 26 -10.28 -25.97 -45.02
CA ALA A 26 -10.72 -27.34 -44.72
C ALA A 26 -9.62 -28.43 -44.76
N MET A 27 -8.37 -28.12 -45.12
CA MET A 27 -7.31 -29.13 -45.31
C MET A 27 -6.02 -28.87 -44.50
N ARG A 28 -6.12 -28.28 -43.32
CA ARG A 28 -4.97 -28.20 -42.38
C ARG A 28 -5.12 -29.27 -41.30
N LYS A 29 -4.62 -30.48 -41.58
CA LYS A 29 -4.50 -31.59 -40.60
C LYS A 29 -3.93 -31.05 -39.28
N LYS A 30 -4.74 -31.04 -38.21
CA LYS A 30 -4.30 -30.79 -36.83
C LYS A 30 -3.28 -31.87 -36.46
N LYS A 31 -1.98 -31.56 -36.54
CA LYS A 31 -0.95 -32.31 -35.82
C LYS A 31 -1.22 -32.11 -34.32
N VAL A 32 -1.92 -33.07 -33.72
CA VAL A 32 -2.01 -33.22 -32.27
C VAL A 32 -0.57 -33.42 -31.76
N LYS A 33 0.04 -32.37 -31.21
CA LYS A 33 1.26 -32.51 -30.41
C LYS A 33 0.85 -33.29 -29.16
N ARG A 34 1.04 -34.61 -29.18
CA ARG A 34 1.09 -35.43 -27.96
C ARG A 34 2.07 -34.74 -27.01
N ASN A 35 1.58 -34.29 -25.85
CA ASN A 35 2.43 -33.89 -24.75
C ASN A 35 3.33 -35.10 -24.43
N LYS A 36 4.59 -35.06 -24.84
CA LYS A 36 5.60 -35.99 -24.34
C LYS A 36 5.61 -35.80 -22.83
N LYS A 37 5.21 -36.83 -22.06
CA LYS A 37 5.44 -36.90 -20.62
C LYS A 37 6.89 -36.45 -20.39
N GLY A 38 7.08 -35.34 -19.69
CA GLY A 38 8.38 -34.72 -19.50
C GLY A 38 9.36 -35.74 -18.93
N GLY A 39 10.29 -36.20 -19.77
CA GLY A 39 11.43 -36.98 -19.32
C GLY A 39 12.22 -36.14 -18.33
N ILE A 40 12.58 -36.73 -17.20
CA ILE A 40 13.42 -36.11 -16.17
C ILE A 40 14.76 -35.78 -16.84
N LYS A 41 15.12 -34.50 -16.93
CA LYS A 41 16.38 -34.09 -17.54
C LYS A 41 17.52 -34.53 -16.61
N LYS A 42 18.60 -35.06 -17.17
CA LYS A 42 19.80 -35.49 -16.43
C LYS A 42 20.31 -34.27 -15.62
N GLY A 43 20.20 -34.32 -14.29
CA GLY A 43 20.49 -33.21 -13.37
C GLY A 43 19.31 -32.67 -12.55
N ASP A 44 18.08 -33.12 -12.79
CA ASP A 44 16.88 -32.70 -12.03
C ASP A 44 16.81 -33.29 -10.62
N LYS A 45 17.57 -34.36 -10.34
CA LYS A 45 17.61 -35.02 -9.03
C LYS A 45 19.02 -35.04 -8.46
N ILE A 46 19.19 -34.50 -7.26
CA ILE A 46 20.39 -34.67 -6.43
C ILE A 46 19.97 -35.59 -5.27
N HIS A 47 20.64 -36.73 -5.12
CA HIS A 47 20.32 -37.77 -4.12
C HIS A 47 18.83 -38.18 -4.08
N GLY A 48 18.24 -38.45 -5.24
CA GLY A 48 16.85 -38.91 -5.36
C GLY A 48 15.77 -37.82 -5.19
N GLN A 49 16.15 -36.60 -4.80
CA GLN A 49 15.22 -35.49 -4.59
C GLN A 49 15.30 -34.46 -5.70
N LYS A 50 14.13 -33.94 -6.11
CA LYS A 50 14.04 -32.87 -7.11
C LYS A 50 14.82 -31.65 -6.64
N LYS A 51 15.63 -31.07 -7.54
CA LYS A 51 16.40 -29.85 -7.30
C LYS A 51 15.50 -28.75 -6.72
N GLY A 52 15.96 -28.10 -5.64
CA GLY A 52 15.22 -27.02 -4.97
C GLY A 52 14.19 -27.47 -3.93
N LYS A 53 14.04 -28.77 -3.63
CA LYS A 53 13.14 -29.25 -2.56
C LYS A 53 13.72 -29.20 -1.14
N LYS A 54 15.05 -29.14 -0.98
CA LYS A 54 15.73 -29.05 0.31
C LYS A 54 16.85 -28.01 0.27
N GLY A 55 17.16 -27.45 1.44
CA GLY A 55 18.18 -26.42 1.65
C GLY A 55 17.65 -24.99 1.50
N GLU A 56 18.58 -24.03 1.48
CA GLU A 56 18.29 -22.59 1.41
C GLU A 56 17.38 -22.21 0.24
N ALA A 57 17.56 -22.84 -0.93
CA ALA A 57 16.73 -22.60 -2.10
C ALA A 57 15.24 -22.96 -1.92
N ALA A 58 14.91 -23.84 -0.97
CA ALA A 58 13.53 -24.20 -0.63
C ALA A 58 12.92 -23.22 0.39
N ALA A 59 13.74 -22.51 1.17
CA ALA A 59 13.27 -21.57 2.18
C ALA A 59 12.69 -20.28 1.59
N TYR A 60 12.98 -19.99 0.32
CA TYR A 60 12.54 -18.77 -0.36
C TYR A 60 11.57 -19.07 -1.49
N VAL A 61 10.63 -18.15 -1.67
CA VAL A 61 9.63 -18.18 -2.74
C VAL A 61 9.70 -16.86 -3.51
N THR A 62 9.53 -16.93 -4.82
CA THR A 62 9.49 -15.71 -5.64
C THR A 62 8.18 -14.95 -5.42
N ARG A 63 8.17 -13.64 -5.68
CA ARG A 63 6.95 -12.82 -5.62
C ARG A 63 5.78 -13.43 -6.41
N ALA A 64 6.03 -13.92 -7.62
CA ALA A 64 5.00 -14.54 -8.45
C ALA A 64 4.42 -15.82 -7.80
N GLN A 65 5.26 -16.63 -7.17
CA GLN A 65 4.81 -17.81 -6.43
C GLN A 65 4.04 -17.44 -5.16
N ALA A 66 4.44 -16.37 -4.46
CA ALA A 66 3.71 -15.88 -3.29
C ALA A 66 2.30 -15.41 -3.66
N LEU A 67 2.17 -14.63 -4.73
CA LEU A 67 0.87 -14.18 -5.27
C LEU A 67 -0.03 -15.37 -5.64
N ALA A 68 0.52 -16.37 -6.33
CA ALA A 68 -0.23 -17.58 -6.69
C ALA A 68 -0.67 -18.40 -5.46
N LYS A 69 0.16 -18.47 -4.41
CA LYS A 69 -0.15 -19.21 -3.17
C LYS A 69 -1.21 -18.52 -2.31
N LEU A 70 -1.26 -17.19 -2.30
CA LEU A 70 -2.22 -16.41 -1.52
C LEU A 70 -3.50 -16.09 -2.32
N SER A 71 -3.44 -16.16 -3.66
CA SER A 71 -4.56 -15.80 -4.55
C SER A 71 -5.01 -14.33 -4.40
N VAL A 72 -4.03 -13.44 -4.21
CA VAL A 72 -4.23 -12.00 -3.96
C VAL A 72 -3.59 -11.19 -5.09
N PRO A 73 -4.19 -10.06 -5.54
CA PRO A 73 -3.56 -9.19 -6.53
C PRO A 73 -2.30 -8.50 -5.97
N LEU A 74 -1.44 -7.98 -6.86
CA LEU A 74 -0.16 -7.37 -6.46
C LEU A 74 -0.32 -6.19 -5.50
N ALA A 75 -1.35 -5.36 -5.68
CA ALA A 75 -1.60 -4.19 -4.82
C ALA A 75 -1.92 -4.62 -3.38
N ASP A 76 -2.90 -5.52 -3.21
CA ASP A 76 -3.29 -6.03 -1.90
C ASP A 76 -2.17 -6.84 -1.24
N PHE A 77 -1.37 -7.57 -2.03
CA PHE A 77 -0.20 -8.28 -1.52
C PHE A 77 0.86 -7.31 -0.98
N ARG A 78 1.19 -6.23 -1.73
CA ARG A 78 2.10 -5.18 -1.24
C ARG A 78 1.56 -4.55 0.04
N LYS A 79 0.26 -4.24 0.08
CA LYS A 79 -0.41 -3.67 1.25
C LYS A 79 -0.26 -4.59 2.46
N LEU A 80 -0.59 -5.87 2.31
CA LEU A 80 -0.48 -6.89 3.36
C LEU A 80 0.97 -7.02 3.87
N CYS A 81 1.96 -7.03 2.97
CA CYS A 81 3.37 -7.11 3.33
C CYS A 81 3.82 -5.89 4.14
N ILE A 82 3.39 -4.68 3.78
CA ILE A 82 3.73 -3.45 4.53
C ILE A 82 3.12 -3.51 5.93
N LEU A 83 1.81 -3.82 6.01
CA LEU A 83 1.09 -3.88 7.28
C LEU A 83 1.68 -4.91 8.25
N LYS A 84 2.13 -6.07 7.74
CA LYS A 84 2.78 -7.12 8.54
C LYS A 84 4.28 -6.95 8.74
N GLY A 85 4.93 -5.99 8.07
CA GLY A 85 6.38 -5.84 8.13
C GLY A 85 7.14 -7.01 7.47
N ILE A 86 6.61 -7.57 6.39
CA ILE A 86 7.29 -8.63 5.61
C ILE A 86 8.04 -7.99 4.45
N TYR A 87 9.36 -8.07 4.53
CA TYR A 87 10.26 -7.48 3.57
C TYR A 87 10.82 -8.51 2.59
N PRO A 88 11.11 -8.10 1.34
CA PRO A 88 11.85 -8.95 0.42
C PRO A 88 13.24 -9.28 0.98
N ARG A 89 13.73 -10.48 0.69
CA ARG A 89 15.05 -10.97 1.10
C ARG A 89 15.90 -11.24 -0.12
N ASP A 90 17.22 -11.06 0.01
CA ASP A 90 18.17 -11.45 -1.02
C ASP A 90 18.90 -12.75 -0.64
N PRO A 91 18.42 -13.92 -1.06
CA PRO A 91 19.02 -15.20 -0.67
C PRO A 91 20.34 -15.44 -1.42
N LYS A 92 21.30 -16.12 -0.77
CA LYS A 92 22.59 -16.44 -1.39
C LYS A 92 22.41 -17.36 -2.59
N LYS A 93 21.47 -18.32 -2.49
CA LYS A 93 21.12 -19.27 -3.56
C LYS A 93 19.78 -18.92 -4.18
N LYS A 94 19.82 -18.20 -5.30
CA LYS A 94 18.63 -17.76 -6.06
C LYS A 94 18.17 -18.86 -7.02
N SER A 95 17.07 -19.54 -6.68
CA SER A 95 16.56 -20.69 -7.44
C SER A 95 15.95 -20.34 -8.80
N ALA A 96 15.48 -19.10 -8.98
CA ALA A 96 14.71 -18.68 -10.14
C ALA A 96 15.33 -17.49 -10.91
N GLY A 97 16.60 -17.15 -10.64
CA GLY A 97 17.35 -16.04 -11.25
C GLY A 97 17.53 -14.83 -10.32
N ASN A 98 18.43 -13.92 -10.70
CA ASN A 98 18.83 -12.77 -9.88
C ASN A 98 17.83 -11.61 -9.93
N ASP A 99 17.08 -11.48 -11.02
CA ASP A 99 16.18 -10.33 -11.27
C ASP A 99 14.84 -10.43 -10.52
N LYS A 100 14.68 -11.46 -9.67
CA LYS A 100 13.42 -11.74 -8.98
C LYS A 100 13.52 -11.35 -7.52
N THR A 101 12.43 -10.79 -7.04
CA THR A 101 12.22 -10.56 -5.62
C THR A 101 11.84 -11.86 -4.91
N TYR A 102 12.55 -12.18 -3.83
CA TYR A 102 12.30 -13.36 -3.01
C TYR A 102 11.72 -12.97 -1.66
N TYR A 103 10.85 -13.82 -1.13
CA TYR A 103 10.29 -13.75 0.21
C TYR A 103 10.54 -15.07 0.92
N HIS A 104 10.59 -15.04 2.24
CA HIS A 104 10.76 -16.26 3.02
C HIS A 104 9.46 -17.06 3.04
N GLN A 105 9.56 -18.39 2.92
CA GLN A 105 8.39 -19.26 2.80
C GLN A 105 7.55 -19.25 4.09
N LYS A 106 8.18 -19.15 5.26
CA LYS A 106 7.47 -19.07 6.54
C LYS A 106 6.60 -17.81 6.62
N ASP A 107 7.11 -16.68 6.13
CA ASP A 107 6.40 -15.40 6.14
C ASP A 107 5.16 -15.46 5.25
N ILE A 108 5.28 -16.08 4.06
CA ILE A 108 4.12 -16.29 3.18
C ILE A 108 3.12 -17.29 3.77
N ALA A 109 3.58 -18.29 4.51
CA ALA A 109 2.69 -19.20 5.23
C ALA A 109 1.96 -18.47 6.36
N PHE A 110 2.64 -17.56 7.06
CA PHE A 110 2.06 -16.72 8.10
C PHE A 110 0.96 -15.80 7.54
N LEU A 111 1.22 -15.15 6.39
CA LEU A 111 0.24 -14.31 5.69
C LEU A 111 -1.05 -15.03 5.30
N ARG A 112 -1.01 -16.35 5.11
CA ARG A 112 -2.20 -17.14 4.75
C ARG A 112 -3.24 -17.15 5.87
N HIS A 113 -2.80 -17.11 7.12
CA HIS A 113 -3.66 -17.19 8.28
C HIS A 113 -4.08 -15.81 8.79
N GLU A 114 -3.71 -14.74 8.09
CA GLU A 114 -3.97 -13.38 8.56
C GLU A 114 -5.44 -12.95 8.33
N PRO A 115 -6.17 -12.49 9.37
CA PRO A 115 -7.57 -12.09 9.25
C PRO A 115 -7.84 -10.97 8.25
N LEU A 116 -6.88 -10.05 8.03
CA LEU A 116 -7.00 -8.98 7.05
C LEU A 116 -7.21 -9.49 5.63
N LEU A 117 -6.72 -10.69 5.31
CA LEU A 117 -6.89 -11.31 4.00
C LEU A 117 -8.38 -11.51 3.69
N ASN A 118 -9.15 -12.00 4.67
CA ASN A 118 -10.59 -12.19 4.54
C ASN A 118 -11.31 -10.86 4.34
N LYS A 119 -10.88 -9.82 5.06
CA LYS A 119 -11.41 -8.46 4.90
C LYS A 119 -11.14 -7.86 3.52
N PHE A 120 -9.99 -8.12 2.93
CA PHE A 120 -9.72 -7.70 1.54
C PHE A 120 -10.63 -8.42 0.55
N PHE A 121 -10.92 -9.72 0.75
CA PHE A 121 -11.88 -10.44 -0.08
C PHE A 121 -13.33 -9.94 0.10
N GLU A 122 -13.74 -9.60 1.31
CA GLU A 122 -15.03 -8.95 1.61
C GLU A 122 -15.14 -7.60 0.89
N LEU A 123 -14.13 -6.74 1.01
CA LEU A 123 -14.04 -5.45 0.32
C LEU A 123 -14.10 -5.60 -1.19
N LYS A 124 -13.39 -6.57 -1.77
CA LYS A 124 -13.43 -6.84 -3.21
C LYS A 124 -14.82 -7.29 -3.66
N THR A 125 -15.47 -8.15 -2.89
CA THR A 125 -16.83 -8.62 -3.16
C THR A 125 -17.83 -7.47 -3.08
N PHE A 126 -17.69 -6.62 -2.06
CA PHE A 126 -18.45 -5.38 -1.90
C PHE A 126 -18.28 -4.48 -3.14
N MET A 127 -17.04 -4.19 -3.55
CA MET A 127 -16.75 -3.35 -4.72
C MET A 127 -17.37 -3.91 -6.01
N LYS A 128 -17.38 -5.24 -6.19
CA LYS A 128 -18.03 -5.88 -7.34
C LYS A 128 -19.55 -5.71 -7.31
N LYS A 129 -20.19 -5.87 -6.14
CA LYS A 129 -21.63 -5.65 -5.96
C LYS A 129 -21.99 -4.18 -6.18
N PHE A 130 -21.22 -3.26 -5.60
CA PHE A 130 -21.42 -1.82 -5.76
C PHE A 130 -21.33 -1.40 -7.24
N LYS A 131 -20.27 -1.81 -7.96
CA LYS A 131 -20.13 -1.54 -9.40
C LYS A 131 -21.28 -2.12 -10.23
N ARG A 132 -21.82 -3.29 -9.85
CA ARG A 132 -22.99 -3.89 -10.53
C ARG A 132 -24.26 -3.06 -10.34
N LEU A 133 -24.50 -2.54 -9.13
CA LEU A 133 -25.66 -1.69 -8.84
C LEU A 133 -25.56 -0.34 -9.55
N ILE A 134 -24.38 0.29 -9.50
CA ILE A 134 -24.12 1.54 -10.23
C ILE A 134 -24.28 1.35 -11.74
N GLY A 135 -23.76 0.25 -12.30
CA GLY A 135 -23.92 -0.08 -13.72
C GLY A 135 -25.38 -0.31 -14.13
N ARG A 136 -26.24 -0.75 -13.21
CA ARG A 136 -27.70 -0.88 -13.39
C ARG A 136 -28.47 0.41 -13.12
N ARG A 137 -27.78 1.48 -12.72
CA ARG A 137 -28.36 2.78 -12.30
C ARG A 137 -29.29 2.67 -11.09
N GLU A 138 -29.14 1.63 -10.27
CA GLU A 138 -29.88 1.49 -9.02
C GLU A 138 -29.19 2.27 -7.89
N ILE A 139 -29.30 3.60 -7.92
CA ILE A 139 -28.53 4.48 -7.02
C ILE A 139 -28.95 4.33 -5.55
N LYS A 140 -30.25 4.15 -5.28
CA LYS A 140 -30.78 4.03 -3.91
C LYS A 140 -30.24 2.78 -3.19
N THR A 141 -30.23 1.64 -3.89
CA THR A 141 -29.70 0.38 -3.35
C THR A 141 -28.18 0.44 -3.23
N ALA A 142 -27.49 1.12 -4.15
CA ALA A 142 -26.06 1.35 -4.07
C ALA A 142 -25.66 2.17 -2.83
N LYS A 143 -26.41 3.24 -2.51
CA LYS A 143 -26.19 4.03 -1.28
C LYS A 143 -26.39 3.19 -0.01
N GLY A 144 -27.50 2.45 0.09
CA GLY A 144 -27.72 1.58 1.26
C GLY A 144 -26.69 0.44 1.38
N LEU A 145 -26.05 0.04 0.28
CA LEU A 145 -24.91 -0.86 0.31
C LEU A 145 -23.66 -0.13 0.81
N GLU A 146 -23.40 1.10 0.36
CA GLU A 146 -22.27 1.94 0.78
C GLU A 146 -22.20 2.15 2.28
N ASP A 147 -23.34 2.34 2.96
CA ASP A 147 -23.42 2.44 4.42
C ASP A 147 -22.93 1.17 5.13
N ARG A 148 -22.99 0.01 4.44
CA ARG A 148 -22.56 -1.30 4.93
C ARG A 148 -21.16 -1.68 4.42
N LYS A 149 -20.38 -0.70 3.96
CA LYS A 149 -19.01 -0.93 3.50
C LYS A 149 -18.19 -1.61 4.61
N PRO A 150 -17.60 -2.79 4.36
CA PRO A 150 -16.80 -3.47 5.36
C PRO A 150 -15.54 -2.65 5.66
N THR A 151 -15.30 -2.37 6.93
CA THR A 151 -14.06 -1.75 7.42
C THR A 151 -13.21 -2.81 8.11
N TYR A 152 -11.91 -2.55 8.22
CA TYR A 152 -10.99 -3.37 9.00
C TYR A 152 -10.20 -2.48 9.95
N THR A 153 -9.74 -3.07 11.04
CA THR A 153 -8.92 -2.41 12.05
C THR A 153 -7.50 -2.97 12.01
N LEU A 154 -6.52 -2.16 12.38
CA LEU A 154 -5.11 -2.56 12.45
C LEU A 154 -4.61 -2.82 13.88
N ASN A 155 -5.51 -2.74 14.88
CA ASN A 155 -5.16 -2.82 16.30
C ASN A 155 -4.46 -4.14 16.66
N HIS A 156 -4.89 -5.26 16.08
CA HIS A 156 -4.26 -6.56 16.33
C HIS A 156 -2.85 -6.63 15.74
N LEU A 157 -2.60 -5.96 14.60
CA LEU A 157 -1.26 -5.88 14.02
C LEU A 157 -0.29 -5.09 14.87
N VAL A 158 -0.74 -3.95 15.41
CA VAL A 158 0.10 -3.10 16.26
C VAL A 158 0.53 -3.90 17.50
N ARG A 159 -0.39 -4.63 18.14
CA ARG A 159 -0.09 -5.47 19.32
C ARG A 159 0.80 -6.67 19.01
N GLU A 160 0.67 -7.25 17.83
CA GLU A 160 1.52 -8.37 17.40
C GLU A 160 2.94 -7.90 17.07
N ARG A 161 3.07 -6.71 16.46
CA ARG A 161 4.37 -6.15 16.07
C ARG A 161 5.14 -5.55 17.24
N TYR A 162 4.42 -4.94 18.19
CA TYR A 162 4.97 -4.32 19.38
C TYR A 162 4.38 -4.97 20.64
N PRO A 163 4.95 -6.10 21.12
CA PRO A 163 4.47 -6.78 22.31
C PRO A 163 4.63 -5.95 23.58
N SER A 164 5.67 -5.12 23.64
CA SER A 164 5.93 -4.16 24.72
C SER A 164 5.71 -2.72 24.27
N PHE A 165 5.45 -1.83 25.23
CA PHE A 165 5.29 -0.41 24.94
C PHE A 165 6.61 0.24 24.51
N ASP A 166 7.72 -0.15 25.13
CA ASP A 166 9.06 0.31 24.80
C ASP A 166 9.43 0.02 23.34
N ASP A 167 9.03 -1.14 22.81
CA ASP A 167 9.25 -1.48 21.39
C ASP A 167 8.50 -0.53 20.46
N ALA A 168 7.30 -0.07 20.85
CA ALA A 168 6.54 0.90 20.07
C ALA A 168 7.17 2.30 20.13
N ILE A 169 7.75 2.71 21.27
CA ILE A 169 8.43 4.02 21.37
C ILE A 169 9.70 4.03 20.50
N ARG A 170 10.44 2.92 20.43
CA ARG A 170 11.67 2.85 19.61
C ARG A 170 11.43 3.04 18.11
N ASP A 171 10.29 2.59 17.60
CA ASP A 171 9.90 2.75 16.20
C ASP A 171 9.09 4.05 15.95
N LEU A 172 8.92 4.91 16.96
CA LEU A 172 8.08 6.11 16.88
C LEU A 172 8.66 7.20 15.96
N ASP A 173 9.98 7.24 15.79
CA ASP A 173 10.73 8.22 14.97
C ASP A 173 10.19 8.33 13.54
N ASP A 174 10.09 7.18 12.86
CA ASP A 174 9.60 7.08 11.48
C ASP A 174 8.12 7.42 11.39
N ALA A 175 7.33 6.98 12.38
CA ALA A 175 5.90 7.21 12.42
C ALA A 175 5.58 8.72 12.54
N VAL A 176 6.22 9.40 13.48
CA VAL A 176 6.03 10.84 13.71
C VAL A 176 6.55 11.67 12.54
N SER A 177 7.70 11.29 11.96
CA SER A 177 8.24 11.96 10.76
C SER A 177 7.28 11.85 9.57
N MET A 178 6.66 10.69 9.37
CA MET A 178 5.65 10.51 8.32
C MET A 178 4.39 11.32 8.58
N LEU A 179 3.91 11.41 9.83
CA LEU A 179 2.76 12.26 10.16
C LEU A 179 3.07 13.75 9.87
N ALA A 180 4.24 14.23 10.28
CA ALA A 180 4.70 15.58 10.00
C ALA A 180 4.83 15.87 8.50
N LEU A 181 5.31 14.89 7.72
CA LEU A 181 5.35 14.99 6.27
C LEU A 181 3.95 15.17 5.69
N PHE A 182 3.01 14.27 6.02
CA PHE A 182 1.65 14.33 5.49
C PHE A 182 0.87 15.56 5.93
N GLN A 183 1.16 16.16 7.09
CA GLN A 183 0.62 17.47 7.47
C GLN A 183 1.06 18.58 6.51
N SER A 184 2.29 18.53 6.00
CA SER A 184 2.79 19.53 5.04
C SER A 184 2.28 19.33 3.61
N LEU A 185 1.62 18.19 3.32
CA LEU A 185 1.11 17.88 1.99
C LEU A 185 -0.33 18.37 1.81
N SER A 186 -0.62 18.86 0.61
CA SER A 186 -1.98 19.17 0.18
C SER A 186 -2.70 17.91 -0.30
N ALA A 187 -4.03 17.88 -0.16
CA ALA A 187 -4.86 16.84 -0.77
C ALA A 187 -4.75 16.93 -2.30
N ASP A 188 -4.33 15.84 -2.95
CA ASP A 188 -4.16 15.76 -4.41
C ASP A 188 -4.95 14.56 -4.95
N GLN A 189 -6.00 14.87 -5.71
CA GLN A 189 -6.86 13.86 -6.34
C GLN A 189 -6.13 13.08 -7.44
N ALA A 190 -5.14 13.68 -8.12
CA ALA A 190 -4.38 13.01 -9.17
C ALA A 190 -3.49 11.88 -8.62
N ARG A 191 -3.12 11.95 -7.34
CA ARG A 191 -2.26 10.97 -6.65
C ARG A 191 -2.99 10.11 -5.64
N ASP A 192 -4.32 10.14 -5.66
CA ASP A 192 -5.18 9.41 -4.73
C ASP A 192 -4.86 9.73 -3.24
N ILE A 193 -4.48 10.97 -2.89
CA ILE A 193 -4.21 11.37 -1.50
C ILE A 193 -5.51 11.90 -0.87
N PRO A 194 -6.14 11.15 0.06
CA PRO A 194 -7.41 11.58 0.64
C PRO A 194 -7.20 12.63 1.73
N ALA A 195 -8.01 13.68 1.71
CA ALA A 195 -8.01 14.75 2.73
C ALA A 195 -8.23 14.20 4.15
N GLU A 196 -9.05 13.15 4.30
CA GLU A 196 -9.30 12.50 5.58
C GLU A 196 -8.00 11.96 6.21
N ALA A 197 -7.10 11.37 5.42
CA ALA A 197 -5.85 10.84 5.94
C ALA A 197 -4.88 11.94 6.37
N ILE A 198 -4.86 13.07 5.65
CA ILE A 198 -4.06 14.25 6.02
C ILE A 198 -4.60 14.84 7.32
N ASN A 199 -5.91 15.09 7.42
CA ASN A 199 -6.53 15.67 8.61
C ASN A 199 -6.29 14.81 9.86
N GLU A 200 -6.40 13.49 9.73
CA GLU A 200 -6.11 12.58 10.82
C GLU A 200 -4.62 12.56 11.19
N ALA A 201 -3.73 12.63 10.20
CA ALA A 201 -2.29 12.68 10.43
C ALA A 201 -1.87 13.96 11.16
N THR A 202 -2.35 15.11 10.69
CA THR A 202 -2.18 16.43 11.34
C THR A 202 -2.69 16.39 12.77
N ARG A 203 -3.88 15.80 12.98
CA ARG A 203 -4.45 15.67 14.32
C ARG A 203 -3.55 14.88 15.27
N LEU A 204 -3.11 13.70 14.85
CA LEU A 204 -2.26 12.83 15.68
C LEU A 204 -0.89 13.44 15.95
N TYR A 205 -0.34 14.16 14.98
CA TYR A 205 0.91 14.88 15.16
C TYR A 205 0.77 16.02 16.17
N GLN A 206 -0.28 16.84 16.08
CA GLN A 206 -0.55 17.89 17.06
C GLN A 206 -0.80 17.33 18.48
N GLU A 207 -1.52 16.22 18.59
CA GLU A 207 -1.71 15.51 19.86
C GLU A 207 -0.36 15.03 20.45
N PHE A 208 0.54 14.53 19.61
CA PHE A 208 1.89 14.13 20.03
C PHE A 208 2.75 15.34 20.46
N GLN A 209 2.71 16.44 19.69
CA GLN A 209 3.40 17.68 20.06
C GLN A 209 2.91 18.24 21.40
N LEU A 210 1.60 18.22 21.64
CA LEU A 210 1.02 18.64 22.91
C LEU A 210 1.54 17.81 24.08
N TYR A 211 1.64 16.49 23.91
CA TYR A 211 2.26 15.62 24.90
C TYR A 211 3.72 16.03 25.18
N VAL A 212 4.54 16.21 24.15
CA VAL A 212 5.96 16.59 24.30
C VAL A 212 6.11 17.92 25.04
N ILE A 213 5.24 18.90 24.74
CA ILE A 213 5.18 20.18 25.44
C ILE A 213 4.78 19.96 26.89
N ARG A 214 3.70 19.23 27.17
CA ARG A 214 3.19 19.06 28.54
C ARG A 214 4.14 18.27 29.45
N ALA A 215 4.82 17.27 28.89
CA ALA A 215 5.81 16.45 29.56
C ALA A 215 7.18 17.14 29.68
N GLN A 216 7.39 18.28 29.00
CA GLN A 216 8.70 18.96 28.91
C GLN A 216 9.82 17.97 28.47
N ALA A 217 9.48 17.14 27.49
CA ALA A 217 10.31 16.02 27.05
C ALA A 217 11.36 16.41 25.97
N LEU A 218 11.24 17.60 25.38
CA LEU A 218 12.16 18.05 24.34
C LEU A 218 13.58 18.25 24.88
N ARG A 219 14.59 17.80 24.13
CA ARG A 219 16.01 17.85 24.55
C ARG A 219 16.88 18.61 23.56
N LYS A 220 16.75 18.32 22.27
CA LYS A 220 17.56 18.96 21.22
C LYS A 220 16.68 19.37 20.05
N VAL A 221 17.06 20.48 19.43
CA VAL A 221 16.43 21.01 18.22
C VAL A 221 17.53 21.42 17.26
N PHE A 222 17.39 21.05 15.99
CA PHE A 222 18.31 21.43 14.93
C PHE A 222 17.54 21.85 13.68
N ALA A 223 17.74 23.10 13.26
CA ALA A 223 17.17 23.60 12.01
C ALA A 223 18.11 23.32 10.83
N SER A 224 17.56 22.77 9.76
CA SER A 224 18.27 22.42 8.53
C SER A 224 17.53 22.96 7.31
N ILE A 225 18.15 22.85 6.13
CA ILE A 225 17.53 23.15 4.84
C ILE A 225 16.28 22.29 4.62
N LYS A 226 16.28 21.03 5.11
CA LYS A 226 15.16 20.09 4.94
C LYS A 226 13.96 20.40 5.85
N GLY A 227 14.18 21.09 6.96
CA GLY A 227 13.18 21.23 8.02
C GLY A 227 13.82 21.26 9.40
N TYR A 228 13.01 20.99 10.41
CA TYR A 228 13.38 20.97 11.82
C TYR A 228 13.53 19.54 12.31
N TYR A 229 14.69 19.22 12.87
CA TYR A 229 14.91 17.99 13.61
C TYR A 229 14.63 18.25 15.08
N PHE A 230 13.73 17.45 15.66
CA PHE A 230 13.42 17.48 17.07
C PHE A 230 13.88 16.18 17.71
N GLN A 231 14.42 16.27 18.91
CA GLN A 231 14.75 15.12 19.74
C GLN A 231 14.07 15.28 21.10
N ALA A 232 13.22 14.32 21.46
CA ALA A 232 12.56 14.24 22.75
C ALA A 232 12.95 12.96 23.50
N GLU A 233 12.95 13.02 24.82
CA GLU A 233 13.18 11.86 25.69
C GLU A 233 11.83 11.41 26.26
N ILE A 234 11.37 10.24 25.83
CA ILE A 234 10.06 9.67 26.19
C ILE A 234 10.31 8.33 26.85
N MET A 235 9.98 8.21 28.14
CA MET A 235 10.16 6.99 28.94
C MET A 235 11.59 6.40 28.85
N GLY A 236 12.61 7.25 28.84
CA GLY A 236 14.01 6.84 28.75
C GLY A 236 14.47 6.39 27.35
N GLN A 237 13.60 6.49 26.33
CA GLN A 237 13.99 6.33 24.93
C GLN A 237 14.11 7.71 24.26
N THR A 238 15.13 7.90 23.44
CA THR A 238 15.29 9.13 22.65
C THR A 238 14.57 8.99 21.32
N VAL A 239 13.55 9.81 21.09
CA VAL A 239 12.76 9.85 19.87
C VAL A 239 13.21 11.06 19.04
N THR A 240 13.67 10.83 17.82
CA THR A 240 14.14 11.87 16.89
C THR A 240 13.31 11.88 15.62
N TRP A 241 12.68 13.01 15.30
CA TRP A 241 11.85 13.12 14.09
C TRP A 241 12.16 14.40 13.30
N LEU A 242 11.85 14.35 12.00
CA LEU A 242 11.98 15.47 11.09
C LEU A 242 10.61 16.05 10.76
N ALA A 243 10.43 17.34 11.03
CA ALA A 243 9.30 18.12 10.55
C ALA A 243 9.74 18.98 9.36
N PRO A 244 9.20 18.77 8.15
CA PRO A 244 9.57 19.57 6.98
C PRO A 244 9.10 21.02 7.14
N HIS A 245 9.77 21.94 6.43
CA HIS A 245 9.28 23.31 6.31
C HIS A 245 7.92 23.33 5.59
N GLN A 246 7.00 24.16 6.07
CA GLN A 246 5.65 24.31 5.50
C GLN A 246 5.67 25.18 4.24
N PHE A 247 6.37 24.71 3.21
CA PHE A 247 6.37 25.31 1.88
C PHE A 247 5.41 24.58 0.94
N ALA A 248 4.93 25.27 -0.10
CA ALA A 248 4.24 24.62 -1.20
C ALA A 248 5.21 23.67 -1.91
N GLN A 249 5.00 22.36 -1.76
CA GLN A 249 5.86 21.35 -2.35
C GLN A 249 5.24 20.83 -3.65
N GLU A 250 6.03 20.78 -4.72
CA GLU A 250 5.69 20.00 -5.90
C GLU A 250 5.96 18.53 -5.61
N LEU A 251 4.90 17.74 -5.68
CA LEU A 251 5.01 16.31 -5.42
C LEU A 251 5.74 15.65 -6.62
N PRO A 252 6.81 14.86 -6.42
CA PRO A 252 7.53 14.21 -7.51
C PRO A 252 6.75 13.03 -8.10
N PRO A 253 6.69 12.85 -9.45
CA PRO A 253 5.91 11.78 -10.09
C PRO A 253 6.49 10.37 -9.86
N GLU A 254 7.75 10.28 -9.47
CA GLU A 254 8.46 9.01 -9.24
C GLU A 254 8.02 8.30 -7.95
N VAL A 255 7.38 9.03 -7.03
CA VAL A 255 7.01 8.52 -5.71
C VAL A 255 5.64 7.82 -5.75
N ASP A 256 5.61 6.58 -5.28
CA ASP A 256 4.37 5.80 -5.15
C ASP A 256 3.65 6.14 -3.83
N PHE A 257 2.74 7.12 -3.89
CA PHE A 257 1.95 7.55 -2.73
C PHE A 257 1.02 6.46 -2.19
N ARG A 258 0.63 5.46 -3.00
CA ARG A 258 -0.23 4.35 -2.50
C ARG A 258 0.52 3.48 -1.50
N VAL A 259 1.82 3.31 -1.70
CA VAL A 259 2.69 2.65 -0.73
C VAL A 259 2.81 3.50 0.54
N MET A 260 3.09 4.81 0.39
CA MET A 260 3.20 5.72 1.53
C MET A 260 1.91 5.79 2.37
N LEU A 261 0.75 5.84 1.73
CA LEU A 261 -0.56 5.83 2.40
C LEU A 261 -0.80 4.54 3.19
N THR A 262 -0.27 3.41 2.72
CA THR A 262 -0.34 2.15 3.50
C THR A 262 0.51 2.23 4.76
N PHE A 263 1.72 2.80 4.67
CA PHE A 263 2.55 3.08 5.86
C PHE A 263 1.86 4.04 6.81
N LEU A 264 1.31 5.14 6.28
CA LEU A 264 0.56 6.13 7.06
C LEU A 264 -0.64 5.49 7.78
N GLU A 265 -1.37 4.58 7.13
CA GLU A 265 -2.47 3.84 7.74
C GLU A 265 -2.03 3.06 8.98
N PHE A 266 -0.90 2.35 8.90
CA PHE A 266 -0.33 1.64 10.04
C PHE A 266 0.18 2.59 11.13
N TYR A 267 0.94 3.62 10.74
CA TYR A 267 1.51 4.59 11.69
C TYR A 267 0.44 5.41 12.41
N ARG A 268 -0.67 5.77 11.76
CA ARG A 268 -1.82 6.40 12.44
C ARG A 268 -2.38 5.50 13.54
N ALA A 269 -2.54 4.20 13.28
CA ALA A 269 -3.02 3.24 14.27
C ALA A 269 -2.02 3.07 15.44
N MET A 270 -0.72 3.02 15.14
CA MET A 270 0.35 2.93 16.14
C MET A 270 0.40 4.19 17.02
N VAL A 271 0.45 5.38 16.43
CA VAL A 271 0.54 6.64 17.18
C VAL A 271 -0.72 6.90 18.02
N LYS A 272 -1.91 6.49 17.57
CA LYS A 272 -3.11 6.50 18.42
C LYS A 272 -2.93 5.68 19.70
N PHE A 273 -2.38 4.47 19.58
CA PHE A 273 -2.13 3.60 20.73
C PHE A 273 -1.07 4.19 21.66
N VAL A 274 -0.01 4.76 21.08
CA VAL A 274 1.06 5.42 21.82
C VAL A 274 0.54 6.66 22.56
N ASN A 275 -0.13 7.59 21.86
CA ASN A 275 -0.70 8.78 22.47
C ASN A 275 -1.70 8.42 23.57
N PHE A 276 -2.58 7.43 23.36
CA PHE A 276 -3.52 6.97 24.39
C PHE A 276 -2.80 6.58 25.68
N ARG A 277 -1.69 5.83 25.58
CA ARG A 277 -0.91 5.42 26.75
C ARG A 277 -0.15 6.59 27.38
N LEU A 278 0.53 7.40 26.57
CA LEU A 278 1.31 8.56 27.02
C LEU A 278 0.44 9.59 27.77
N TYR A 279 -0.78 9.86 27.28
CA TYR A 279 -1.73 10.74 27.96
C TYR A 279 -2.24 10.12 29.26
N ALA A 280 -2.52 8.81 29.27
CA ALA A 280 -2.93 8.12 30.48
C ALA A 280 -1.85 8.16 31.57
N ASP A 281 -0.57 8.01 31.19
CA ASP A 281 0.57 8.09 32.13
C ASP A 281 0.74 9.51 32.71
N LEU A 282 0.30 10.56 31.99
CA LEU A 282 0.24 11.94 32.50
C LEU A 282 -1.06 12.26 33.27
N GLY A 283 -2.00 11.31 33.39
CA GLY A 283 -3.31 11.54 34.01
C GLY A 283 -4.25 12.43 33.18
N LEU A 284 -4.07 12.49 31.86
CA LEU A 284 -4.88 13.29 30.94
C LEU A 284 -5.92 12.42 30.22
N SER A 285 -7.06 13.03 29.89
CA SER A 285 -8.07 12.39 29.04
C SER A 285 -7.59 12.31 27.58
N TYR A 286 -7.83 11.18 26.92
CA TYR A 286 -7.54 10.99 25.49
C TYR A 286 -8.80 10.53 24.74
N PRO A 287 -9.11 11.12 23.57
CA PRO A 287 -8.38 12.20 22.90
C PRO A 287 -8.63 13.59 23.54
N PRO A 288 -7.68 14.53 23.47
CA PRO A 288 -7.87 15.89 23.96
C PRO A 288 -9.00 16.61 23.19
N LYS A 289 -9.74 17.48 23.89
CA LYS A 289 -10.82 18.26 23.28
C LYS A 289 -10.22 19.35 22.39
N ARG A 290 -10.90 19.66 21.28
CA ARG A 290 -10.50 20.73 20.35
C ARG A 290 -11.47 21.88 20.47
N ASN A 291 -10.95 23.07 20.75
CA ASN A 291 -11.76 24.28 20.75
C ASN A 291 -11.85 24.84 19.33
N ILE A 292 -13.04 24.78 18.76
CA ILE A 292 -13.35 25.18 17.38
C ILE A 292 -13.05 26.66 17.14
N LYS A 293 -13.16 27.51 18.17
CA LYS A 293 -12.93 28.96 18.03
C LYS A 293 -11.45 29.28 17.88
N SER A 294 -10.58 28.66 18.66
CA SER A 294 -9.12 28.84 18.55
C SER A 294 -8.53 28.16 17.31
N ASP A 295 -9.13 27.07 16.83
CA ASP A 295 -8.66 26.34 15.63
C ASP A 295 -8.76 27.21 14.36
N SER A 296 -9.77 28.08 14.28
CA SER A 296 -9.91 29.06 13.18
C SER A 296 -8.83 30.15 13.14
N GLY A 297 -8.09 30.34 14.23
CA GLY A 297 -7.05 31.36 14.37
C GLY A 297 -5.62 30.87 14.08
N SER A 298 -5.47 29.73 13.41
CA SER A 298 -4.16 29.06 13.19
C SER A 298 -3.43 28.64 14.47
N ALA A 299 -4.15 28.52 15.59
CA ALA A 299 -3.61 28.06 16.86
C ALA A 299 -3.51 26.53 16.85
N GLU A 300 -2.68 25.95 15.98
CA GLU A 300 -2.57 24.50 15.74
C GLU A 300 -2.60 23.65 17.04
N VAL A 301 -1.53 23.71 17.83
CA VAL A 301 -1.41 22.96 19.09
C VAL A 301 -2.12 23.68 20.24
N ALA A 302 -2.20 25.01 20.17
CA ALA A 302 -2.82 25.83 21.21
C ALA A 302 -4.35 25.76 21.24
N ALA A 303 -4.99 25.20 20.21
CA ALA A 303 -6.44 24.94 20.18
C ALA A 303 -6.85 23.65 20.89
N LEU A 304 -5.88 22.86 21.38
CA LEU A 304 -6.15 21.64 22.12
C LEU A 304 -6.32 21.96 23.62
N GLU A 305 -7.50 21.62 24.13
CA GLU A 305 -7.84 21.73 25.55
C GLU A 305 -7.52 20.41 26.26
N LEU A 306 -6.78 20.53 27.36
CA LEU A 306 -6.41 19.42 28.22
C LEU A 306 -7.39 19.31 29.38
N GLU A 307 -7.95 18.12 29.56
CA GLU A 307 -8.73 17.78 30.74
C GLU A 307 -8.01 16.70 31.54
N MET A 308 -7.99 16.86 32.86
CA MET A 308 -7.54 15.81 33.75
C MET A 308 -8.52 14.65 33.70
N LYS A 309 -8.01 13.43 33.72
CA LYS A 309 -8.82 12.23 33.79
C LYS A 309 -9.35 12.10 35.23
N GLU A 310 -10.68 12.13 35.39
CA GLU A 310 -11.36 11.79 36.66
C GLU A 310 -11.07 10.34 37.08
#